data_AF-M2QUY9-F1
#
_entry.id   AF-M2QUY9-F1
#
_cell.length_a   1.000
_cell.length_b   1.000
_cell.length_c   1.000
_cell.angle_alpha   90.00
_cell.angle_beta   90.00
_cell.angle_gamma   90.00
#
_symmetry.space_group_name_H-M   'P 1'
#
loop_
_entity.id
_entity.type
_entity.pdbx_description
1 polymer ?
#
loop_
_entity_poly.entity_id
_entity_poly.type
_entity_poly.pdbx_seq_one_letter_code
_entity_poly.pdbx_strand_id
1 'polypeptide(L)'
;THYDPRWYKAWHTYALANFEVVGFLESQVEKSSDYPSQSLVTHIVEAVGGFFRSIAIRNENTLQDTLRLLTLWFKYGGHDDVSNAMSSGFGDVEVDTWLEVIPQIIARIQTPSANIRRNISSLLNDVGRHHPQALVYPLTVASKSSSETRRNAALAIMNHMKEHSRNIVEQ
;
A
#
# COMPACT_ATOMS: atom_id res chain seq x y z
N THR A 1 4.47 21.19 0.80
CA THR A 1 5.00 21.80 2.03
C THR A 1 4.15 22.99 2.42
N HIS A 2 4.26 23.54 3.64
CA HIS A 2 3.52 24.74 4.07
C HIS A 2 3.67 25.93 3.08
N TYR A 3 4.79 25.97 2.33
CA TYR A 3 5.11 27.05 1.39
C TYR A 3 4.69 26.79 -0.06
N ASP A 4 4.68 25.52 -0.50
CA ASP A 4 4.09 25.13 -1.79
C ASP A 4 3.50 23.70 -1.69
N PRO A 5 2.16 23.57 -1.65
CA PRO A 5 1.49 22.27 -1.60
C PRO A 5 1.66 21.42 -2.87
N ARG A 6 1.97 22.01 -4.02
CA ARG A 6 2.09 21.33 -5.32
C ARG A 6 3.53 20.98 -5.70
N TRP A 7 4.50 21.28 -4.84
CA TRP A 7 5.89 20.96 -5.14
C TRP A 7 6.20 19.49 -4.81
N TYR A 8 6.04 18.60 -5.79
CA TYR A 8 6.26 17.16 -5.60
C TYR A 8 7.67 16.83 -5.08
N LYS A 9 8.74 17.49 -5.59
CA LYS A 9 10.11 17.25 -5.12
C LYS A 9 10.27 17.58 -3.64
N ALA A 10 9.60 18.62 -3.15
CA ALA A 10 9.67 18.97 -1.73
C ALA A 10 8.98 17.91 -0.85
N TRP A 11 7.83 17.38 -1.30
CA TRP A 11 7.18 16.26 -0.63
C TRP A 11 8.00 14.97 -0.69
N HIS A 12 8.63 14.69 -1.82
CA HIS A 12 9.56 13.58 -1.99
C HIS A 12 10.74 13.68 -1.04
N THR A 13 11.43 14.83 -0.99
CA THR A 13 12.56 15.05 -0.08
C THR A 13 12.13 14.98 1.39
N TYR A 14 10.95 15.51 1.73
CA TYR A 14 10.38 15.39 3.07
C TYR A 14 10.13 13.93 3.46
N ALA A 15 9.54 13.15 2.55
CA ALA A 15 9.28 11.73 2.75
C ALA A 15 10.58 10.94 2.91
N LEU A 16 11.58 11.21 2.07
CA LEU A 16 12.89 10.58 2.14
C LEU A 16 13.61 10.87 3.46
N ALA A 17 13.62 12.12 3.91
CA ALA A 17 14.25 12.48 5.18
C ALA A 17 13.63 11.70 6.36
N ASN A 18 12.29 11.60 6.41
CA ASN A 18 11.62 10.80 7.43
C ASN A 18 11.91 9.29 7.27
N PHE A 19 11.94 8.78 6.03
CA PHE A 19 12.27 7.38 5.75
C PHE A 19 13.70 7.02 6.19
N GLU A 20 14.66 7.91 6.00
CA GLU A 20 16.04 7.74 6.47
C GLU A 20 16.13 7.76 7.99
N VAL A 21 15.39 8.64 8.66
CA VAL A 21 15.30 8.67 10.13
C VAL A 21 14.70 7.38 10.67
N VAL A 22 13.66 6.82 10.02
CA VAL A 22 13.12 5.50 10.36
C VAL A 22 14.22 4.44 10.32
N GLY A 23 14.98 4.36 9.23
CA GLY A 23 16.09 3.41 9.11
C GLY A 23 17.18 3.59 10.17
N PHE A 24 17.50 4.84 10.52
CA PHE A 24 18.45 5.15 11.59
C PHE A 24 17.94 4.72 12.97
N LEU A 25 16.71 5.09 13.33
CA LEU A 25 16.10 4.72 14.60
C LEU A 25 16.00 3.20 14.74
N GLU A 26 15.65 2.48 13.67
CA GLU A 26 15.65 1.01 13.68
C GLU A 26 17.02 0.40 13.98
N SER A 27 18.10 0.98 13.44
CA SER A 27 19.46 0.50 13.71
C SER A 27 19.91 0.74 15.14
N GLN A 28 19.29 1.71 15.83
CA GLN A 28 19.58 2.05 17.23
C GLN A 28 18.74 1.26 18.22
N VAL A 29 17.56 0.76 17.83
CA VAL A 29 16.73 -0.06 18.71
C VAL A 29 17.35 -1.46 18.84
N GLU A 30 18.18 -1.65 19.85
CA GLU A 30 18.51 -2.97 20.40
C GLU A 30 17.21 -3.63 20.90
N LYS A 31 16.59 -4.51 20.10
CA LYS A 31 15.61 -5.59 20.42
C LYS A 31 14.82 -5.54 21.76
N SER A 32 14.42 -4.38 22.26
CA SER A 32 13.94 -4.22 23.64
C SER A 32 12.43 -4.03 23.76
N SER A 33 11.70 -3.90 22.65
CA SER A 33 10.24 -3.93 22.63
C SER A 33 9.69 -4.42 21.29
N ASP A 34 8.66 -5.28 21.33
CA ASP A 34 7.92 -5.74 20.13
C ASP A 34 7.12 -4.62 19.44
N TYR A 35 7.01 -3.45 20.09
CA TYR A 35 6.28 -2.29 19.57
C TYR A 35 7.22 -1.15 19.16
N PRO A 36 6.96 -0.50 18.01
CA PRO A 36 7.72 0.67 17.59
C PRO A 36 7.51 1.83 18.59
N SER A 37 8.57 2.57 18.87
CA SER A 37 8.46 3.76 19.74
C SER A 37 7.55 4.82 19.09
N GLN A 38 6.90 5.66 19.91
CA GLN A 38 6.04 6.73 19.39
C GLN A 38 6.78 7.67 18.41
N SER A 39 8.07 7.92 18.67
CA SER A 39 8.93 8.69 17.77
C SER A 39 9.09 8.00 16.41
N LEU A 40 9.35 6.68 16.41
CA LEU A 40 9.45 5.89 15.19
C LEU A 40 8.13 5.90 14.41
N VAL A 41 6.99 5.70 15.08
CA VAL A 41 5.66 5.74 14.45
C VAL A 41 5.40 7.10 13.79
N THR A 42 5.75 8.20 14.47
CA THR A 42 5.59 9.56 13.95
C THR A 42 6.33 9.72 12.62
N HIS A 43 7.61 9.34 12.56
CA HIS A 43 8.39 9.43 11.31
C HIS A 43 7.87 8.49 10.21
N ILE A 44 7.34 7.31 10.57
CA ILE A 44 6.70 6.42 9.58
C ILE A 44 5.47 7.08 8.96
N VAL A 45 4.58 7.65 9.80
CA VAL A 45 3.36 8.32 9.34
C VAL A 45 3.69 9.52 8.44
N GLU A 46 4.67 10.35 8.84
CA GLU A 46 5.11 11.49 8.03
C GLU A 46 5.75 11.06 6.70
N ALA A 47 6.55 9.99 6.70
CA ALA A 47 7.11 9.43 5.46
C ALA A 47 6.01 8.89 4.53
N VAL A 48 5.04 8.15 5.07
CA VAL A 48 3.88 7.63 4.33
C VAL A 48 3.09 8.78 3.71
N GLY A 49 2.72 9.80 4.49
CA GLY A 49 1.99 10.97 4.00
C GLY A 49 2.77 11.74 2.93
N GLY A 50 4.07 11.93 3.13
CA GLY A 50 4.95 12.58 2.16
C GLY A 50 5.04 11.82 0.83
N PHE A 51 5.19 10.48 0.86
CA PHE A 51 5.21 9.68 -0.36
C PHE A 51 3.88 9.72 -1.09
N PHE A 52 2.73 9.60 -0.39
CA PHE A 52 1.42 9.75 -1.02
C PHE A 52 1.26 11.11 -1.71
N ARG A 53 1.63 12.20 -1.05
CA ARG A 53 1.58 13.54 -1.66
C ARG A 53 2.54 13.66 -2.86
N SER A 54 3.76 13.13 -2.75
CA SER A 54 4.74 13.10 -3.85
C SER A 54 4.18 12.38 -5.07
N ILE A 55 3.62 11.18 -4.86
CA ILE A 55 3.06 10.31 -5.89
C ILE A 55 1.82 10.95 -6.53
N ALA A 56 0.89 11.47 -5.71
CA ALA A 56 -0.35 12.08 -6.20
C ALA A 56 -0.13 13.33 -7.07
N ILE A 57 0.97 14.06 -6.84
CA ILE A 57 1.30 15.27 -7.61
C ILE A 57 2.14 14.92 -8.86
N ARG A 58 2.92 13.84 -8.82
CA ARG A 58 3.87 13.50 -9.88
C ARG A 58 3.28 12.45 -10.81
N ASN A 59 3.06 12.82 -12.07
CA ASN A 59 2.45 11.93 -13.06
C ASN A 59 3.43 10.98 -13.76
N GLU A 60 4.72 10.98 -13.42
CA GLU A 60 5.73 10.15 -14.09
C GLU A 60 6.78 9.60 -13.11
N ASN A 61 7.26 8.37 -13.34
CA ASN A 61 8.38 7.75 -12.63
C ASN A 61 8.20 7.65 -11.10
N THR A 62 6.99 7.36 -10.64
CA THR A 62 6.64 7.22 -9.21
C THR A 62 7.02 5.88 -8.60
N LEU A 63 7.40 4.89 -9.41
CA LEU A 63 7.67 3.51 -8.97
C LEU A 63 8.59 3.41 -7.75
N GLN A 64 9.68 4.18 -7.70
CA GLN A 64 10.60 4.13 -6.56
C GLN A 64 9.94 4.58 -5.25
N ASP A 65 9.12 5.63 -5.31
CA ASP A 65 8.37 6.13 -4.14
C ASP A 65 7.27 5.13 -3.75
N THR A 66 6.60 4.54 -4.73
CA THR A 66 5.63 3.46 -4.50
C THR A 66 6.29 2.25 -3.81
N LEU A 67 7.48 1.84 -4.23
CA LEU A 67 8.20 0.71 -3.60
C LEU A 67 8.66 1.04 -2.16
N ARG A 68 9.09 2.29 -1.89
CA ARG A 68 9.41 2.75 -0.53
C ARG A 68 8.17 2.77 0.35
N LEU A 69 7.04 3.25 -0.18
CA LEU A 69 5.75 3.23 0.50
C LEU A 69 5.31 1.81 0.82
N LEU A 70 5.41 0.86 -0.12
CA LEU A 70 5.13 -0.56 0.13
C LEU A 70 6.04 -1.16 1.21
N THR A 71 7.30 -0.73 1.25
CA THR A 71 8.26 -1.17 2.28
C THR A 71 7.80 -0.74 3.67
N LEU A 72 7.45 0.53 3.85
CA LEU A 72 6.90 1.03 5.12
C LEU A 72 5.59 0.33 5.47
N TRP A 73 4.68 0.20 4.50
CA TRP A 73 3.37 -0.40 4.72
C TRP A 73 3.47 -1.86 5.18
N PHE A 74 4.24 -2.69 4.48
CA PHE A 74 4.31 -4.11 4.85
C PHE A 74 5.12 -4.37 6.11
N LYS A 75 6.03 -3.45 6.48
CA LYS A 75 6.81 -3.56 7.71
C LYS A 75 6.04 -3.08 8.94
N TYR A 76 5.29 -1.97 8.83
CA TYR A 76 4.69 -1.28 9.97
C TYR A 76 3.18 -1.13 9.92
N GLY A 77 2.52 -1.47 8.82
CA GLY A 77 1.08 -1.30 8.63
C GLY A 77 0.20 -2.19 9.52
N GLY A 78 0.80 -3.00 10.40
CA GLY A 78 0.08 -3.62 11.51
C GLY A 78 -0.32 -2.61 12.59
N HIS A 79 0.47 -1.55 12.80
CA HIS A 79 0.19 -0.48 13.75
C HIS A 79 -0.98 0.38 13.26
N ASP A 80 -1.89 0.77 14.16
CA ASP A 80 -3.13 1.44 13.80
C ASP A 80 -2.90 2.80 13.12
N ASP A 81 -2.02 3.65 13.67
CA ASP A 81 -1.69 4.96 13.06
C ASP A 81 -1.15 4.82 11.63
N VAL A 82 -0.28 3.84 11.40
CA VAL A 82 0.26 3.56 10.07
C VAL A 82 -0.83 3.00 9.16
N SER A 83 -1.66 2.08 9.66
CA SER A 83 -2.79 1.52 8.90
C SER A 83 -3.76 2.62 8.46
N ASN A 84 -4.07 3.57 9.35
CA ASN A 84 -4.96 4.70 9.08
C ASN A 84 -4.36 5.69 8.07
N ALA A 85 -3.07 6.00 8.21
CA ALA A 85 -2.35 6.82 7.23
C ALA A 85 -2.35 6.17 5.83
N MET A 86 -2.11 4.86 5.77
CA MET A 86 -2.20 4.08 4.52
C MET A 86 -3.61 4.10 3.92
N SER A 87 -4.64 3.81 4.72
CA SER A 87 -6.03 3.80 4.26
C SER A 87 -6.47 5.15 3.72
N SER A 88 -6.06 6.25 4.37
CA SER A 88 -6.37 7.61 3.94
C SER A 88 -5.65 7.96 2.63
N GLY A 89 -4.37 7.60 2.52
CA GLY A 89 -3.57 7.95 1.35
C GLY A 89 -3.92 7.18 0.07
N PHE A 90 -4.48 5.97 0.15
CA PHE A 90 -4.86 5.21 -1.05
C PHE A 90 -5.84 5.95 -1.96
N GLY A 91 -6.80 6.69 -1.38
CA GLY A 91 -7.78 7.46 -2.14
C GLY A 91 -7.22 8.74 -2.77
N ASP A 92 -6.03 9.17 -2.36
CA ASP A 92 -5.39 10.39 -2.88
C ASP A 92 -4.56 10.13 -4.15
N VAL A 93 -4.32 8.86 -4.51
CA VAL A 93 -3.48 8.45 -5.63
C VAL A 93 -4.32 7.76 -6.69
N GLU A 94 -4.05 8.08 -7.96
CA GLU A 94 -4.73 7.44 -9.10
C GLU A 94 -4.53 5.92 -9.11
N VAL A 95 -5.59 5.20 -9.46
CA VAL A 95 -5.63 3.74 -9.44
C VAL A 95 -4.55 3.09 -10.34
N ASP A 96 -4.21 3.74 -11.45
CA ASP A 96 -3.17 3.29 -12.41
C ASP A 96 -1.79 3.17 -11.77
N THR A 97 -1.50 3.98 -10.74
CA THR A 97 -0.21 3.94 -10.02
C THR A 97 0.09 2.57 -9.41
N TRP A 98 -0.95 1.83 -9.04
CA TRP A 98 -0.81 0.55 -8.37
C TRP A 98 -0.54 -0.61 -9.32
N LEU A 99 -0.76 -0.44 -10.63
CA LEU A 99 -0.70 -1.53 -11.60
C LEU A 99 0.67 -2.21 -11.65
N GLU A 100 1.75 -1.42 -11.64
CA GLU A 100 3.12 -1.92 -11.69
C GLU A 100 3.51 -2.70 -10.42
N VAL A 101 2.80 -2.49 -9.31
CA VAL A 101 3.13 -3.08 -8.00
C VAL A 101 2.13 -4.14 -7.52
N ILE A 102 1.16 -4.53 -8.36
CA ILE A 102 0.20 -5.61 -8.08
C ILE A 102 0.91 -6.91 -7.62
N PRO A 103 2.00 -7.39 -8.26
CA PRO A 103 2.66 -8.62 -7.83
C PRO A 103 3.15 -8.57 -6.38
N GLN A 104 3.71 -7.44 -5.95
CA GLN A 104 4.22 -7.20 -4.61
C GLN A 104 3.08 -7.19 -3.58
N ILE A 105 1.95 -6.58 -3.93
CA ILE A 105 0.75 -6.53 -3.09
C ILE A 105 0.16 -7.94 -2.92
N ILE A 106 -0.05 -8.67 -4.03
CA ILE A 106 -0.61 -10.04 -3.99
C ILE A 106 0.33 -11.01 -3.29
N ALA A 107 1.65 -10.80 -3.35
CA ALA A 107 2.60 -11.60 -2.58
C ALA A 107 2.33 -11.55 -1.05
N ARG A 108 1.67 -10.50 -0.55
CA ARG A 108 1.36 -10.26 0.87
C ARG A 108 -0.09 -10.51 1.26
N ILE A 109 -0.95 -10.96 0.35
CA ILE A 109 -2.40 -11.15 0.60
C ILE A 109 -2.72 -12.06 1.80
N GLN A 110 -1.84 -13.01 2.12
CA GLN A 110 -1.98 -13.96 3.24
C GLN A 110 -1.30 -13.53 4.55
N THR A 111 -0.90 -12.26 4.67
CA THR A 111 -0.22 -11.76 5.89
C THR A 111 -1.07 -11.99 7.16
N PRO A 112 -0.46 -12.30 8.32
CA PRO A 112 -1.20 -12.50 9.58
C PRO A 112 -1.81 -11.20 10.14
N SER A 113 -1.30 -10.02 9.74
CA SER A 113 -1.85 -8.73 10.17
C SER A 113 -3.23 -8.45 9.55
N ALA A 114 -4.25 -8.30 10.40
CA ALA A 114 -5.60 -7.97 9.96
C ALA A 114 -5.68 -6.59 9.29
N ASN A 115 -4.96 -5.60 9.84
CA ASN A 115 -4.88 -4.26 9.29
C ASN A 115 -4.31 -4.25 7.86
N ILE A 116 -3.21 -4.96 7.63
CA ILE A 116 -2.62 -5.06 6.29
C ILE A 116 -3.56 -5.81 5.35
N ARG A 117 -4.16 -6.93 5.76
CA ARG A 117 -5.12 -7.67 4.91
C ARG A 117 -6.29 -6.80 4.49
N ARG A 118 -6.91 -6.06 5.42
CA ARG A 118 -8.03 -5.14 5.15
C ARG A 118 -7.63 -4.09 4.10
N ASN A 119 -6.47 -3.49 4.27
CA ASN A 119 -5.95 -2.48 3.34
C ASN A 119 -5.63 -3.08 1.96
N ILE A 120 -5.04 -4.28 1.88
CA ILE A 120 -4.81 -5.00 0.62
C ILE A 120 -6.13 -5.28 -0.08
N SER A 121 -7.12 -5.82 0.63
CA SER A 121 -8.43 -6.14 0.05
C SER A 121 -9.13 -4.88 -0.46
N SER A 122 -9.10 -3.78 0.30
CA SER A 122 -9.69 -2.50 -0.13
C SER A 122 -9.04 -1.99 -1.42
N LEU A 123 -7.71 -1.94 -1.45
CA LEU A 123 -6.95 -1.45 -2.61
C LEU A 123 -7.18 -2.33 -3.85
N LEU A 124 -7.08 -3.65 -3.72
CA LEU A 124 -7.26 -4.57 -4.84
C LEU A 124 -8.72 -4.61 -5.33
N ASN A 125 -9.70 -4.41 -4.46
CA ASN A 125 -11.09 -4.26 -4.90
C ASN A 125 -11.28 -2.98 -5.74
N ASP A 126 -10.66 -1.87 -5.34
CA ASP A 126 -10.74 -0.61 -6.09
C ASP A 126 -10.02 -0.70 -7.44
N VAL A 127 -8.81 -1.28 -7.44
CA VAL A 127 -8.07 -1.62 -8.67
C VAL A 127 -8.90 -2.55 -9.56
N GLY A 128 -9.55 -3.56 -8.98
CA GLY A 128 -10.37 -4.52 -9.73
C GLY A 128 -11.62 -3.94 -10.36
N ARG A 129 -12.16 -2.85 -9.81
CA ARG A 129 -13.29 -2.12 -10.41
C ARG A 129 -12.88 -1.36 -11.68
N HIS A 130 -11.69 -0.78 -11.71
CA HIS A 130 -11.19 0.02 -12.83
C HIS A 130 -10.40 -0.81 -13.85
N HIS A 131 -9.59 -1.76 -13.38
CA HIS A 131 -8.68 -2.58 -14.19
C HIS A 131 -8.84 -4.08 -13.88
N PRO A 132 -10.03 -4.68 -14.10
CA PRO A 132 -10.26 -6.09 -13.77
C PRO A 132 -9.27 -7.03 -14.46
N GLN A 133 -8.93 -6.75 -15.73
CA GLN A 133 -7.96 -7.51 -16.53
C GLN A 133 -6.58 -7.62 -15.86
N ALA A 134 -6.12 -6.56 -15.18
CA ALA A 134 -4.82 -6.54 -14.51
C ALA A 134 -4.75 -7.51 -13.31
N LEU A 135 -5.91 -7.85 -12.73
CA LEU A 135 -6.00 -8.74 -11.57
C LEU A 135 -6.37 -10.19 -11.91
N VAL A 136 -6.94 -10.46 -13.10
CA VAL A 136 -7.39 -11.81 -13.47
C VAL A 136 -6.27 -12.85 -13.33
N TYR A 137 -5.13 -12.63 -14.00
CA TYR A 137 -4.04 -13.62 -13.98
C TYR A 137 -3.40 -13.75 -12.59
N PRO A 138 -2.95 -12.66 -11.93
CA PRO A 138 -2.34 -12.77 -10.61
C PRO A 138 -3.24 -13.40 -9.54
N LEU A 139 -4.54 -13.05 -9.51
CA LEU A 139 -5.48 -13.64 -8.55
C LEU A 139 -5.83 -15.10 -8.88
N THR A 140 -5.91 -15.46 -10.16
CA THR A 140 -6.10 -16.86 -10.56
C THR A 140 -4.95 -17.72 -10.06
N VAL A 141 -3.70 -17.26 -10.22
CA VAL A 141 -2.53 -17.97 -9.68
C VAL A 141 -2.60 -18.08 -8.16
N ALA A 142 -2.94 -16.98 -7.46
CA ALA A 142 -3.05 -17.00 -6.00
C ALA A 142 -4.16 -17.94 -5.49
N SER A 143 -5.28 -18.08 -6.22
CA SER A 143 -6.38 -18.98 -5.87
C SER A 143 -6.07 -20.47 -6.02
N LYS A 144 -5.03 -20.81 -6.77
CA LYS A 144 -4.54 -22.19 -6.91
C LYS A 144 -3.46 -22.54 -5.86
N SER A 145 -3.19 -21.64 -4.92
CA SER A 145 -2.20 -21.87 -3.86
C SER A 145 -2.61 -23.02 -2.94
N SER A 146 -1.62 -23.78 -2.45
CA SER A 146 -1.79 -24.76 -1.38
C SER A 146 -2.10 -24.12 -0.01
N SER A 147 -1.75 -22.85 0.17
CA SER A 147 -2.11 -22.09 1.37
C SER A 147 -3.58 -21.72 1.32
N GLU A 148 -4.35 -22.27 2.25
CA GLU A 148 -5.79 -22.00 2.36
C GLU A 148 -6.08 -20.52 2.59
N THR A 149 -5.34 -19.84 3.46
CA THR A 149 -5.47 -18.39 3.71
C THR A 149 -5.25 -17.58 2.42
N ARG A 150 -4.21 -17.91 1.65
CA ARG A 150 -3.91 -17.23 0.38
C ARG A 150 -4.99 -17.48 -0.66
N ARG A 151 -5.42 -18.74 -0.80
CA ARG A 151 -6.48 -19.14 -1.72
C ARG A 151 -7.79 -18.43 -1.40
N ASN A 152 -8.22 -18.45 -0.14
CA ASN A 152 -9.49 -17.87 0.29
C ASN A 152 -9.50 -16.35 0.10
N ALA A 153 -8.39 -15.66 0.43
CA ALA A 153 -8.28 -14.22 0.21
C ALA A 153 -8.33 -13.86 -1.29
N ALA A 154 -7.66 -14.63 -2.15
CA ALA A 154 -7.70 -14.41 -3.60
C ALA A 154 -9.11 -14.66 -4.19
N LEU A 155 -9.79 -15.71 -3.74
CA LEU A 155 -11.17 -16.01 -4.15
C LEU A 155 -12.13 -14.91 -3.72
N ALA A 156 -12.00 -14.37 -2.50
CA ALA A 156 -12.85 -13.28 -2.02
C ALA A 156 -12.74 -12.03 -2.91
N ILE A 157 -11.52 -11.60 -3.25
CA ILE A 157 -11.30 -10.44 -4.13
C ILE A 157 -11.83 -10.71 -5.55
N MET A 158 -11.60 -11.91 -6.11
CA MET A 158 -12.13 -12.27 -7.43
C MET A 158 -13.67 -12.29 -7.46
N ASN A 159 -14.33 -12.74 -6.40
CA ASN A 159 -15.78 -12.73 -6.33
C ASN A 159 -16.33 -11.30 -6.31
N HIS A 160 -15.75 -10.41 -5.49
CA HIS A 160 -16.11 -8.99 -5.50
C HIS A 160 -15.88 -8.32 -6.85
N MET A 161 -14.76 -8.63 -7.52
CA MET A 161 -14.47 -8.14 -8.86
C MET A 161 -15.54 -8.59 -9.87
N LYS A 162 -15.92 -9.88 -9.86
CA LYS A 162 -16.96 -10.43 -10.77
C LYS A 162 -18.32 -9.77 -10.58
N GLU A 163 -18.72 -9.47 -9.34
CA GLU A 163 -19.97 -8.78 -9.04
C GLU A 163 -20.04 -7.40 -9.72
N HIS A 164 -18.91 -6.69 -9.80
CA HIS A 164 -18.84 -5.37 -10.43
C HIS A 164 -18.66 -5.48 -11.95
N SER A 165 -17.83 -6.39 -12.45
CA SER A 165 -17.56 -6.53 -13.88
C SER A 165 -18.74 -7.12 -14.66
N ARG A 166 -19.62 -7.92 -14.05
CA ARG A 166 -20.87 -8.38 -14.70
C ARG A 166 -21.75 -7.21 -15.12
N ASN A 167 -21.78 -6.13 -14.33
CA ASN A 167 -22.54 -4.92 -14.65
C ASN A 167 -21.90 -4.09 -15.79
N ILE A 168 -20.60 -4.29 -16.09
CA ILE A 168 -19.90 -3.57 -17.16
C ILE A 168 -20.13 -4.24 -18.54
N VAL A 169 -20.49 -5.52 -18.57
CA VAL A 169 -20.75 -6.26 -19.83
C VAL A 169 -22.18 -6.04 -20.36
N GLU A 170 -23.06 -5.41 -19.58
CA GLU A 170 -24.46 -5.12 -19.96
C GLU A 170 -24.71 -3.64 -20.34
N GLN A 171 -23.66 -2.84 -20.55
CA GLN A 171 -23.76 -1.46 -21.07
C GLN A 171 -23.32 -1.35 -22.53
#